data_AF-A0A968AM04-F1
#
_entry.id   AF-A0A968AM04-F1
#
_cell.length_a   1.000
_cell.length_b   1.000
_cell.length_c   1.000
_cell.angle_alpha   90.00
_cell.angle_beta   90.00
_cell.angle_gamma   90.00
#
_symmetry.space_group_name_H-M   'P 1'
#
loop_
_entity.id
_entity.type
_entity.pdbx_description
1 polymer ?
#
loop_
_entity_poly.entity_id
_entity_poly.type
_entity_poly.pdbx_seq_one_letter_code
_entity_poly.pdbx_strand_id
1 'polypeptide(L)'
;MKLLLKLAWRNIWRNKRRSFITIAAVFFAVLLAVAMRGLQLGTYEVNIKTAVRLFSGYLQIQKEGYKENPSLRKSFRPTAEITQVLEDDPAITG
;
A
#
# COMPACT_ATOMS: atom_id res chain seq x y z
N MET A 1 -23.04 -4.86 -38.81
CA MET A 1 -22.68 -5.09 -37.39
C MET A 1 -23.59 -6.10 -36.66
N LYS A 2 -24.91 -5.87 -36.55
CA LYS A 2 -25.85 -6.73 -35.78
C LYS A 2 -25.87 -8.21 -36.21
N LEU A 3 -25.72 -8.48 -37.51
CA LEU A 3 -25.72 -9.85 -38.04
C LEU A 3 -24.46 -10.64 -37.62
N LEU A 4 -23.29 -9.98 -37.64
CA LEU A 4 -22.01 -10.58 -37.23
C LEU A 4 -22.02 -10.94 -35.74
N LEU A 5 -22.54 -10.05 -34.88
CA LEU A 5 -22.69 -10.31 -33.45
C LEU A 5 -23.62 -11.51 -33.19
N LYS A 6 -24.76 -11.61 -33.90
CA LYS A 6 -25.67 -12.76 -33.80
C LYS A 6 -25.01 -14.07 -34.23
N LEU A 7 -24.27 -14.05 -35.34
CA LEU A 7 -23.56 -15.23 -35.84
C LEU A 7 -22.44 -15.67 -34.90
N ALA A 8 -21.65 -14.72 -34.38
CA ALA A 8 -20.58 -14.99 -33.42
C ALA A 8 -21.13 -15.61 -32.11
N TRP A 9 -22.21 -15.04 -31.56
CA TRP A 9 -22.85 -15.57 -30.34
C TRP A 9 -23.35 -17.01 -30.52
N ARG A 10 -24.00 -17.29 -31.67
CA ARG A 10 -24.46 -18.64 -32.01
C ARG A 10 -23.30 -19.62 -32.22
N ASN A 11 -22.18 -19.14 -32.75
CA ASN A 11 -20.97 -19.93 -32.97
C ASN A 11 -20.31 -20.33 -31.63
N ILE A 12 -20.14 -19.37 -30.71
CA ILE A 12 -19.59 -19.61 -29.37
C ILE A 12 -20.42 -20.64 -28.60
N TRP A 13 -21.76 -20.54 -28.68
CA TRP A 13 -22.69 -21.47 -28.03
C TRP A 13 -22.73 -22.87 -28.66
N ARG A 14 -22.28 -23.03 -29.92
CA ARG A 14 -22.27 -24.32 -30.61
C ARG A 14 -21.17 -25.26 -30.10
N ASN A 15 -20.07 -24.73 -29.57
CA ASN A 15 -18.97 -25.53 -29.02
C ASN A 15 -18.63 -25.16 -27.57
N LYS A 16 -19.60 -25.38 -26.68
CA LYS A 16 -19.59 -24.91 -25.27
C LYS A 16 -18.32 -25.27 -24.50
N ARG A 17 -17.77 -26.48 -24.67
CA ARG A 17 -16.58 -26.93 -23.93
C ARG A 17 -15.35 -26.08 -24.24
N ARG A 18 -15.06 -25.84 -25.52
CA ARG A 18 -13.89 -25.05 -25.95
C ARG A 18 -14.03 -23.58 -25.57
N SER A 19 -15.22 -23.02 -25.76
CA SER A 19 -15.53 -21.64 -25.38
C SER A 19 -15.40 -21.43 -23.87
N PHE A 20 -15.89 -22.37 -23.06
CA PHE A 20 -15.84 -22.27 -21.60
C PHE A 20 -14.40 -22.25 -21.08
N ILE A 21 -13.52 -23.13 -21.56
CA ILE A 21 -12.11 -23.17 -21.14
C ILE A 21 -11.42 -21.82 -21.43
N THR A 22 -11.64 -21.26 -22.61
CA THR A 22 -11.02 -19.99 -23.02
C THR A 22 -11.53 -18.82 -22.20
N ILE A 23 -12.86 -18.74 -22.00
CA ILE A 23 -13.49 -17.68 -21.18
C ILE A 23 -13.03 -17.79 -19.73
N ALA A 24 -12.97 -19.00 -19.17
CA ALA A 24 -12.50 -19.23 -17.81
C ALA A 24 -11.03 -18.80 -17.64
N ALA A 25 -10.16 -19.14 -18.60
CA ALA A 25 -8.76 -18.72 -18.56
C ALA A 25 -8.61 -17.19 -18.52
N VAL A 26 -9.32 -16.46 -19.39
CA VAL A 26 -9.31 -14.99 -19.40
C VAL A 26 -9.91 -14.44 -18.11
N PHE A 27 -11.01 -15.01 -17.63
CA PHE A 27 -11.65 -14.60 -16.38
C PHE A 27 -10.70 -14.72 -15.19
N PHE A 28 -10.05 -15.87 -15.01
CA PHE A 28 -9.10 -16.08 -13.92
C PHE A 28 -7.86 -15.20 -14.05
N ALA A 29 -7.34 -14.99 -15.25
CA ALA A 29 -6.21 -14.10 -15.47
C ALA A 29 -6.53 -12.66 -15.03
N VAL A 30 -7.69 -12.14 -15.43
CA VAL A 30 -8.14 -10.79 -15.05
C VAL A 30 -8.45 -10.71 -13.55
N LEU A 31 -9.13 -11.71 -13.00
CA LEU A 31 -9.46 -11.77 -11.57
C LEU A 31 -8.20 -11.72 -10.71
N LEU A 32 -7.19 -12.55 -11.04
CA LEU A 32 -5.93 -12.57 -10.32
C LEU A 32 -5.15 -11.27 -10.48
N ALA A 33 -5.14 -10.67 -11.68
CA ALA A 33 -4.48 -9.39 -11.91
C ALA A 33 -5.09 -8.26 -11.06
N VAL A 34 -6.42 -8.17 -11.02
CA VAL A 34 -7.13 -7.16 -10.20
C VAL A 34 -6.94 -7.42 -8.71
N ALA A 35 -7.01 -8.69 -8.27
CA ALA A 35 -6.77 -9.05 -6.87
C ALA A 35 -5.35 -8.69 -6.43
N MET A 36 -4.34 -9.03 -7.23
CA MET A 36 -2.95 -8.65 -6.97
C MET A 36 -2.75 -7.14 -6.92
N ARG A 37 -3.43 -6.40 -7.80
CA ARG A 37 -3.38 -4.93 -7.77
C ARG A 37 -3.95 -4.37 -6.47
N GLY A 38 -5.07 -4.91 -5.99
CA GLY A 38 -5.66 -4.52 -4.71
C GLY A 38 -4.75 -4.82 -3.52
N LEU A 39 -4.19 -6.03 -3.48
CA LEU A 39 -3.22 -6.42 -2.45
C LEU A 39 -2.00 -5.50 -2.45
N GLN A 40 -1.43 -5.23 -3.62
CA GLN A 40 -0.27 -4.37 -3.75
C GLN A 40 -0.52 -2.97 -3.16
N LEU A 41 -1.65 -2.34 -3.48
CA LEU A 41 -2.01 -1.02 -2.94
C LEU A 41 -2.19 -1.05 -1.42
N GLY A 42 -2.92 -2.04 -0.89
CA GLY A 42 -3.12 -2.17 0.55
C GLY A 42 -1.82 -2.43 1.31
N THR A 43 -0.96 -3.31 0.78
CA THR A 43 0.35 -3.59 1.35
C THR A 43 1.25 -2.36 1.34
N TYR A 44 1.24 -1.54 0.29
CA TYR A 44 2.02 -0.30 0.29
C TYR A 44 1.59 0.67 1.40
N GLU A 45 0.29 0.87 1.59
CA GLU A 45 -0.20 1.75 2.65
C GLU A 45 0.18 1.25 4.05
N VAL A 46 0.02 -0.05 4.28
CA VAL A 46 0.39 -0.69 5.56
C VAL A 46 1.90 -0.65 5.79
N ASN A 47 2.70 -0.88 4.76
CA ASN A 47 4.15 -0.85 4.85
C ASN A 47 4.65 0.55 5.18
N ILE A 48 4.09 1.60 4.57
CA ILE A 48 4.44 2.99 4.89
C ILE A 48 4.10 3.28 6.36
N LYS A 49 2.88 2.95 6.82
CA LYS A 49 2.49 3.16 8.22
C LYS A 49 3.39 2.39 9.19
N THR A 50 3.73 1.15 8.85
CA THR A 50 4.58 0.28 9.67
C THR A 50 6.01 0.78 9.74
N ALA A 51 6.60 1.20 8.60
CA ALA A 51 7.94 1.75 8.56
C ALA A 51 8.02 3.04 9.40
N VAL A 52 7.08 3.97 9.24
CA VAL A 52 7.07 5.21 10.00
C VAL A 52 6.92 4.94 11.50
N ARG A 53 6.06 3.98 11.91
CA ARG A 53 5.91 3.59 13.31
C ARG A 53 7.15 2.93 13.93
N LEU A 54 7.90 2.13 13.17
CA LEU A 54 9.04 1.35 13.70
C LEU A 54 10.33 2.16 13.86
N PHE A 55 10.59 3.14 13.00
CA PHE A 55 11.89 3.83 12.99
C PHE A 55 11.95 5.08 13.88
N SER A 56 10.96 5.95 13.82
CA SER A 56 11.03 7.26 14.48
C SER A 56 9.69 7.91 14.79
N GLY A 57 8.57 7.29 14.42
CA GLY A 57 7.35 8.05 14.18
C GLY A 57 7.52 9.00 12.97
N TYR A 58 6.57 9.92 12.81
CA TYR A 58 6.59 10.90 11.71
C TYR A 58 7.67 11.98 11.88
N LEU A 59 8.19 12.17 13.10
CA LEU A 59 9.18 13.20 13.41
C LEU A 59 10.19 12.68 14.45
N GLN A 60 11.48 12.90 14.19
CA GLN A 60 12.55 12.53 15.11
C GLN A 60 13.34 13.76 15.56
N ILE A 61 13.45 13.97 16.86
CA ILE A 61 14.29 15.02 17.45
C ILE A 61 15.63 14.38 17.86
N GLN A 62 16.72 14.87 17.28
CA GLN A 62 18.07 14.41 17.57
C GLN A 62 19.03 15.58 17.73
N LYS A 63 20.09 15.38 18.53
CA LYS A 63 21.17 16.36 18.66
C LYS A 63 22.00 16.40 17.38
N GLU A 64 22.46 17.59 17.00
CA GLU A 64 23.37 17.78 15.87
C GLU A 64 24.59 16.85 15.99
N GLY A 65 24.95 16.17 14.89
CA GLY A 65 26.05 15.21 14.87
C GLY A 65 25.70 13.79 15.34
N TYR A 66 24.47 13.51 15.80
CA TYR A 66 24.06 12.16 16.23
C TYR A 66 23.98 11.16 15.07
N LYS A 67 23.53 11.61 13.90
CA LYS A 67 23.36 10.78 12.69
C LYS A 67 24.70 10.23 12.18
N GLU A 68 25.77 11.01 12.25
CA GLU A 68 27.11 10.63 11.77
C GLU A 68 27.87 9.74 12.76
N ASN A 69 27.66 9.94 14.07
CA ASN A 69 28.31 9.13 15.10
C ASN A 69 27.39 8.99 16.33
N PRO A 70 26.57 7.91 16.37
CA PRO A 70 25.67 7.61 17.47
C PRO A 70 26.47 7.39 18.76
N SER A 71 26.25 8.23 19.76
CA SER A 71 26.91 8.11 21.06
C SER A 71 25.97 8.57 22.17
N LEU A 72 25.98 7.87 23.31
CA LEU A 72 25.21 8.23 24.50
C LEU A 72 25.53 9.65 25.01
N ARG A 73 26.73 10.17 24.72
CA ARG A 73 27.15 11.57 25.00
C ARG A 73 26.41 12.62 24.15
N LYS A 74 25.78 12.21 23.05
CA LYS A 74 24.96 13.06 22.17
C LYS A 74 23.46 12.86 22.39
N SER A 75 23.09 12.31 23.55
CA SER A 75 21.68 12.21 23.94
C SER A 75 21.03 13.59 23.97
N PHE A 76 19.81 13.65 23.45
CA PHE A 76 18.91 14.78 23.60
C PHE A 76 18.21 14.63 24.97
N ARG A 77 18.24 15.70 25.79
CA ARG A 77 17.42 15.76 27.00
C ARG A 77 16.21 16.64 26.68
N PRO A 78 14.98 16.11 26.73
CA PRO A 78 13.79 16.93 26.57
C PRO A 78 13.71 17.94 27.73
N THR A 79 13.58 19.22 27.39
CA THR A 79 13.29 20.30 28.34
C THR A 79 11.78 20.49 28.43
N ALA A 80 11.27 20.92 29.58
CA ALA A 80 9.83 21.12 29.82
C ALA A 80 9.15 22.01 28.77
N GLU A 81 9.84 23.02 28.25
CA GLU A 81 9.36 23.89 27.16
C GLU A 81 9.09 23.12 25.87
N ILE A 82 9.93 22.14 25.54
CA ILE A 82 9.77 21.33 24.32
C ILE A 82 8.60 20.36 24.50
N THR A 83 8.43 19.80 25.70
CA THR A 83 7.30 18.92 26.00
C THR A 83 5.96 19.68 25.93
N GLN A 84 5.87 20.90 26.45
CA GLN A 84 4.65 21.72 26.36
C GLN A 84 4.26 22.05 24.92
N VAL A 85 5.21 22.45 24.08
CA VAL A 85 4.95 22.75 22.66
C VAL A 85 4.47 21.50 21.90
N LEU A 86 4.94 20.31 22.30
CA LEU A 86 4.53 19.05 21.68
C LEU A 86 3.14 18.58 22.16
N GLU A 87 2.76 18.86 23.40
CA GLU A 87 1.45 18.51 23.97
C GLU A 87 0.32 19.47 23.53
N ASP A 88 0.66 20.73 23.22
CA ASP A 88 -0.30 21.73 22.76
C ASP A 88 -0.75 21.52 21.30
N ASP A 89 -0.01 20.73 20.49
CA ASP A 89 -0.36 20.45 19.10
C ASP A 89 -1.22 19.17 18.97
N PRO A 90 -2.51 19.28 18.60
CA PRO A 90 -3.41 18.13 18.48
C PRO A 90 -3.03 17.15 17.37
N ALA A 91 -2.12 17.51 16.45
CA ALA A 91 -1.62 16.61 15.42
C ALA A 91 -0.45 15.73 15.88
N ILE A 92 0.14 16.02 17.04
CA ILE A 92 1.27 15.27 17.61
C ILE A 92 0.70 14.22 18.55
N THR A 93 0.68 12.97 18.09
CA THR A 93 0.32 11.83 18.93
C THR A 93 1.61 11.17 19.39
N GLY A 94 2.10 11.54 20.58
CA GLY A 94 3.34 11.06 21.19
C GLY A 94 3.12 10.59 22.62
#